data_AF-A0A1F8V693-F1
#
_entry.id   AF-A0A1F8V693-F1
#
_cell.length_a   1.000
_cell.length_b   1.000
_cell.length_c   1.000
_cell.angle_alpha   90.00
_cell.angle_beta   90.00
_cell.angle_gamma   90.00
#
_symmetry.space_group_name_H-M   'P 1'
#
loop_
_entity.id
_entity.type
_entity.pdbx_description
1 polymer ?
#
loop_
_entity_poly.entity_id
_entity_poly.type
_entity_poly.pdbx_seq_one_letter_code
_entity_poly.pdbx_strand_id
1 'polypeptide(L)'
;MSKCLAGGTSSDSVSLVDISISNEDRCKWKFQRGPEGVCEIITNKYTNKVLYNSGTSISTQYYNQSNPTGQIWRAASVDYYSELNSSFYISNMEINIDETKSPIINKIPSNALWVSPSDFSYSFNNTIVSTNNLGQITGGKRKAKNEAIVITATHNVTGISKTFSVTVKSSMQNVFNNIGILYNIAKNYNSSTSQEATLLTLQFIRREKYNTINWDTVAGNIDNNFVTTVYNTNSYIYEYFSVSSDSDLYIIDPSGGIIDFVHLCATLNGLIYDS
;
A
#
# COMPACT_ATOMS: atom_id res chain seq x y z
N MET A 1 33.27 -29.58 -27.01
CA MET A 1 32.82 -30.49 -25.93
C MET A 1 31.66 -29.82 -25.22
N SER A 2 30.51 -30.47 -25.07
CA SER A 2 29.36 -29.88 -24.40
C SER A 2 29.54 -29.93 -22.88
N LYS A 3 29.32 -28.80 -22.20
CA LYS A 3 29.37 -28.69 -20.74
C LYS A 3 27.96 -28.64 -20.15
N CYS A 4 27.82 -29.09 -18.91
CA CYS A 4 26.59 -28.99 -18.13
C CYS A 4 26.88 -28.31 -16.77
N LEU A 5 25.86 -27.69 -16.18
CA LEU A 5 25.88 -27.39 -14.74
C LEU A 5 25.63 -28.70 -13.99
N ALA A 6 26.58 -29.10 -13.13
CA ALA A 6 26.51 -30.34 -12.36
C ALA A 6 26.49 -30.08 -10.86
N GLY A 7 25.70 -30.89 -10.14
CA GLY A 7 25.80 -31.00 -8.69
C GLY A 7 27.14 -31.61 -8.26
N GLY A 8 27.63 -31.20 -7.08
CA GLY A 8 28.77 -31.78 -6.41
C GLY A 8 28.57 -33.27 -6.11
N THR A 9 29.67 -34.03 -6.03
CA THR A 9 29.63 -35.47 -5.74
C THR A 9 29.38 -35.79 -4.26
N SER A 10 29.69 -34.84 -3.37
CA SER A 10 29.56 -34.99 -1.92
C SER A 10 29.42 -33.66 -1.16
N SER A 11 29.45 -32.52 -1.85
CA SER A 11 29.42 -31.19 -1.27
C SER A 11 28.24 -30.36 -1.77
N ASP A 12 27.92 -29.30 -1.05
CA ASP A 12 26.94 -28.27 -1.41
C ASP A 12 27.52 -27.35 -2.50
N SER A 13 27.90 -27.92 -3.64
CA SER A 13 28.51 -27.17 -4.74
C SER A 13 27.82 -27.43 -6.06
N VAL A 14 27.97 -26.48 -6.97
CA VAL A 14 27.69 -26.64 -8.39
C VAL A 14 28.93 -26.27 -9.19
N SER A 15 29.13 -26.91 -10.33
CA SER A 15 30.26 -26.63 -11.21
C SER A 15 29.91 -26.93 -12.67
N LEU A 16 30.63 -26.31 -13.60
CA LEU A 16 30.55 -26.67 -15.02
C LEU A 16 31.48 -27.85 -15.29
N VAL A 17 30.92 -28.97 -15.74
CA VAL A 17 31.69 -30.18 -16.09
C VAL A 17 31.44 -30.59 -17.53
N ASP A 18 32.39 -31.29 -18.13
CA ASP A 18 32.19 -31.92 -19.43
C ASP A 18 31.18 -33.07 -19.30
N ILE A 19 30.27 -33.16 -20.27
CA ILE A 19 29.26 -34.21 -20.28
C ILE A 19 29.94 -35.54 -20.62
N SER A 20 29.86 -36.47 -19.69
CA SER A 20 30.32 -37.86 -19.82
C SER A 20 29.28 -38.81 -19.24
N ILE A 21 29.30 -40.07 -19.67
CA ILE A 21 28.45 -41.14 -19.11
C ILE A 21 28.64 -41.22 -17.58
N SER A 22 29.86 -41.00 -17.08
CA SER A 22 30.18 -41.04 -15.65
C SER A 22 29.59 -39.89 -14.82
N ASN A 23 29.12 -38.80 -15.44
CA ASN A 23 28.57 -37.63 -14.73
C ASN A 23 27.14 -37.29 -15.16
N GLU A 24 26.47 -38.17 -15.90
CA GLU A 24 25.19 -37.89 -16.56
C GLU A 24 24.10 -37.47 -15.56
N ASP A 25 23.96 -38.19 -14.45
CA ASP A 25 22.94 -37.87 -13.45
C ASP A 25 23.26 -36.61 -12.64
N ARG A 26 24.55 -36.22 -12.56
CA ARG A 26 24.95 -34.94 -11.94
C ARG A 26 24.52 -33.76 -12.80
N CYS A 27 24.44 -33.93 -14.13
CA CYS A 27 23.98 -32.93 -15.10
C CYS A 27 22.44 -32.82 -15.20
N LYS A 28 21.68 -33.77 -14.64
CA LYS A 28 20.22 -33.80 -14.76
C LYS A 28 19.57 -33.03 -13.63
N TRP A 29 18.63 -32.16 -13.98
CA TRP A 29 17.87 -31.33 -13.05
C TRP A 29 16.37 -31.54 -13.26
N LYS A 30 15.66 -31.73 -12.16
CA LYS A 30 14.21 -31.83 -12.12
C LYS A 30 13.64 -30.46 -11.79
N PHE A 31 12.71 -29.98 -12.61
CA PHE A 31 11.95 -28.77 -12.36
C PHE A 31 10.61 -29.16 -11.73
N GLN A 32 10.27 -28.51 -10.62
CA GLN A 32 9.03 -28.73 -9.91
C GLN A 32 8.41 -27.39 -9.56
N ARG A 33 7.13 -27.22 -9.92
CA ARG A 33 6.37 -26.03 -9.57
C ARG A 33 6.37 -25.82 -8.06
N GLY A 34 6.83 -24.64 -7.63
CA GLY A 34 6.83 -24.22 -6.24
C GLY A 34 5.43 -23.82 -5.74
N PRO A 35 5.31 -23.46 -4.44
CA PRO A 35 4.02 -23.19 -3.78
C PRO A 35 3.15 -22.11 -4.44
N GLU A 36 3.73 -21.22 -5.26
CA GLU A 36 3.05 -20.07 -5.85
C GLU A 36 2.84 -20.16 -7.37
N GLY A 37 3.08 -21.33 -7.98
CA GLY A 37 2.67 -21.61 -9.37
C GLY A 37 3.50 -20.96 -10.50
N VAL A 38 4.27 -19.91 -10.21
CA VAL A 38 5.12 -19.16 -11.17
C VAL A 38 6.62 -19.44 -10.99
N CYS A 39 6.98 -20.02 -9.85
CA CYS A 39 8.37 -20.29 -9.51
C CYS A 39 8.66 -21.80 -9.52
N GLU A 40 9.92 -22.15 -9.71
CA GLU A 40 10.42 -23.51 -9.84
C GLU A 40 11.40 -23.85 -8.71
N ILE A 41 11.30 -25.07 -8.22
CA ILE A 41 12.31 -25.74 -7.41
C ILE A 41 13.13 -26.61 -8.37
N ILE A 42 14.43 -26.33 -8.43
CA ILE A 42 15.35 -27.01 -9.35
C ILE A 42 16.17 -28.02 -8.57
N THR A 43 15.82 -29.30 -8.67
CA THR A 43 16.43 -30.39 -7.88
C THR A 43 17.44 -31.17 -8.71
N ASN A 44 18.66 -31.32 -8.22
CA ASN A 44 19.67 -32.14 -8.86
C ASN A 44 19.32 -33.63 -8.73
N LYS A 45 19.34 -34.37 -9.83
CA LYS A 45 18.97 -35.80 -9.84
C LYS A 45 19.94 -36.67 -9.02
N TYR A 46 21.23 -36.36 -9.05
CA TYR A 46 22.25 -37.16 -8.36
C TYR A 46 22.20 -36.99 -6.83
N THR A 47 22.13 -35.75 -6.36
CA THR A 47 22.20 -35.44 -4.91
C THR A 47 20.85 -35.34 -4.22
N ASN A 48 19.75 -35.20 -4.97
CA ASN A 48 18.41 -34.81 -4.46
C ASN A 48 18.40 -33.47 -3.69
N LYS A 49 19.43 -32.63 -3.88
CA LYS A 49 19.51 -31.28 -3.34
C LYS A 49 18.98 -30.26 -4.35
N VAL A 50 18.40 -29.18 -3.86
CA VAL A 50 17.88 -28.08 -4.68
C VAL A 50 18.95 -27.02 -4.92
N LEU A 51 18.89 -26.36 -6.06
CA LEU A 51 19.72 -25.22 -6.38
C LEU A 51 19.43 -24.08 -5.39
N TYR A 52 20.48 -23.49 -4.85
CA TYR A 52 20.39 -22.45 -3.83
C TYR A 52 21.27 -21.25 -4.17
N ASN A 53 20.72 -20.06 -3.98
CA ASN A 53 21.44 -18.81 -4.05
C ASN A 53 21.58 -18.20 -2.65
N SER A 54 22.82 -18.06 -2.18
CA SER A 54 23.13 -17.38 -0.91
C SER A 54 23.13 -15.85 -1.00
N GLY A 55 22.98 -15.31 -2.22
CA GLY A 55 23.14 -13.90 -2.55
C GLY A 55 24.49 -13.58 -3.20
N THR A 56 25.53 -14.36 -2.90
CA THR A 56 26.90 -14.17 -3.45
C THR A 56 27.42 -15.38 -4.23
N SER A 57 26.79 -16.55 -4.07
CA SER A 57 27.23 -17.78 -4.71
C SER A 57 26.04 -18.71 -4.96
N ILE A 58 26.16 -19.54 -6.00
CA ILE A 58 25.21 -20.61 -6.30
C ILE A 58 25.77 -21.93 -5.79
N SER A 59 24.92 -22.72 -5.13
CA SER A 59 25.25 -24.03 -4.57
C SER A 59 24.05 -24.98 -4.63
N THR A 60 24.15 -26.15 -3.98
CA THR A 60 22.99 -27.02 -3.74
C THR A 60 22.81 -27.24 -2.25
N GLN A 61 21.57 -27.40 -1.77
CA GLN A 61 21.27 -27.76 -0.38
C GLN A 61 19.96 -28.55 -0.29
N TYR A 62 19.63 -29.11 0.88
CA TYR A 62 18.32 -29.74 1.07
C TYR A 62 17.17 -28.73 0.99
N TYR A 63 16.06 -29.11 0.38
CA TYR A 63 14.90 -28.23 0.26
C TYR A 63 14.32 -27.89 1.64
N ASN A 64 14.26 -26.60 1.97
CA ASN A 64 13.66 -26.11 3.21
C ASN A 64 12.24 -25.63 2.92
N GLN A 65 11.27 -26.50 3.17
CA GLN A 65 9.85 -26.19 2.96
C GLN A 65 9.34 -25.05 3.84
N SER A 66 9.93 -24.86 5.03
CA SER A 66 9.51 -23.83 5.99
C SER A 66 10.05 -22.45 5.62
N ASN A 67 11.19 -22.38 4.95
CA ASN A 67 11.78 -21.14 4.46
C ASN A 67 12.53 -21.40 3.14
N PRO A 68 11.83 -21.40 2.00
CA PRO A 68 12.42 -21.71 0.71
C PRO A 68 13.20 -20.53 0.10
N THR A 69 13.51 -19.49 0.87
CA THR A 69 14.24 -18.30 0.40
C THR A 69 15.57 -18.71 -0.23
N GLY A 70 15.84 -18.19 -1.43
CA GLY A 70 17.03 -18.55 -2.22
C GLY A 70 16.96 -19.92 -2.91
N GLN A 71 15.91 -20.73 -2.68
CA GLN A 71 15.67 -22.04 -3.31
C GLN A 71 14.59 -21.99 -4.39
N ILE A 72 13.98 -20.83 -4.58
CA ILE A 72 12.91 -20.57 -5.53
C ILE A 72 13.51 -19.83 -6.72
N TRP A 73 13.28 -20.38 -7.90
CA TRP A 73 13.84 -19.86 -9.15
C TRP A 73 12.75 -19.47 -10.12
N ARG A 74 13.04 -18.53 -11.01
CA ARG A 74 12.21 -18.27 -12.18
C ARG A 74 13.06 -18.51 -13.42
N ALA A 75 12.48 -19.22 -14.39
CA ALA A 75 13.12 -19.47 -15.67
C ALA A 75 12.43 -18.65 -16.75
N ALA A 76 13.21 -18.03 -17.61
CA ALA A 76 12.74 -17.38 -18.84
C ALA A 76 13.45 -18.03 -20.02
N SER A 77 12.75 -18.13 -21.15
CA SER A 77 13.41 -18.51 -22.41
C SER A 77 14.37 -17.39 -22.81
N VAL A 78 15.57 -17.76 -23.28
CA VAL A 78 16.60 -16.81 -23.70
C VAL A 78 16.09 -15.88 -24.80
N ASP A 79 15.30 -16.41 -25.74
CA ASP A 79 14.75 -15.65 -26.87
C ASP A 79 13.65 -14.65 -26.44
N TYR A 80 13.11 -14.81 -25.23
CA TYR A 80 12.00 -13.99 -24.71
C TYR A 80 12.36 -13.22 -23.45
N TYR A 81 13.58 -13.39 -22.93
CA TYR A 81 14.03 -12.68 -21.75
C TYR A 81 14.30 -11.23 -22.11
N SER A 82 13.58 -10.34 -21.45
CA SER A 82 13.86 -8.91 -21.48
C SER A 82 13.89 -8.37 -20.07
N GLU A 83 15.03 -7.81 -19.69
CA GLU A 83 15.23 -7.21 -18.38
C GLU A 83 14.53 -5.85 -18.29
N LEU A 84 14.01 -5.53 -17.11
CA LEU A 84 13.42 -4.21 -16.83
C LEU A 84 14.52 -3.13 -16.83
N ASN A 85 14.37 -2.13 -17.68
CA ASN A 85 15.27 -0.99 -17.78
C ASN A 85 14.93 0.06 -16.72
N SER A 86 15.97 0.75 -16.21
CA SER A 86 15.89 1.94 -15.35
C SER A 86 14.97 3.09 -15.81
N SER A 87 14.55 3.10 -17.08
CA SER A 87 13.63 4.09 -17.65
C SER A 87 12.16 3.84 -17.28
N PHE A 88 11.82 2.69 -16.69
CA PHE A 88 10.46 2.41 -16.22
C PHE A 88 9.95 3.47 -15.23
N TYR A 89 8.64 3.56 -15.11
CA TYR A 89 8.01 4.45 -14.14
C TYR A 89 6.73 3.83 -13.57
N ILE A 90 6.33 4.31 -12.41
CA ILE A 90 5.11 3.88 -11.74
C ILE A 90 4.17 5.08 -11.72
N SER A 91 2.92 4.88 -12.14
CA SER A 91 1.94 5.96 -12.14
C SER A 91 1.62 6.38 -10.70
N ASN A 92 1.44 7.68 -10.49
CA ASN A 92 0.83 8.17 -9.25
C ASN A 92 -0.56 7.56 -9.10
N MET A 93 -0.99 7.36 -7.86
CA MET A 93 -2.26 6.71 -7.58
C MET A 93 -3.05 7.40 -6.47
N GLU A 94 -4.36 7.23 -6.54
CA GLU A 94 -5.30 7.67 -5.54
C GLU A 94 -6.05 6.47 -4.99
N ILE A 95 -6.18 6.42 -3.67
CA ILE A 95 -6.81 5.32 -2.96
C ILE A 95 -7.69 5.85 -1.84
N ASN A 96 -8.84 5.25 -1.62
CA ASN A 96 -9.64 5.60 -0.45
C ASN A 96 -9.06 4.95 0.82
N ILE A 97 -9.40 5.49 1.98
CA ILE A 97 -9.17 4.82 3.27
C ILE A 97 -9.81 3.43 3.21
N ASP A 98 -9.09 2.42 3.69
CA ASP A 98 -9.38 0.99 3.69
C ASP A 98 -9.48 0.33 2.30
N GLU A 99 -9.35 1.09 1.22
CA GLU A 99 -9.28 0.55 -0.13
C GLU A 99 -7.87 -0.02 -0.39
N THR A 100 -7.81 -1.09 -1.18
CA THR A 100 -6.56 -1.73 -1.61
C THR A 100 -6.45 -1.70 -3.14
N LYS A 101 -5.32 -1.22 -3.67
CA LYS A 101 -5.06 -1.13 -5.12
C LYS A 101 -3.64 -1.56 -5.46
N SER A 102 -3.50 -2.13 -6.66
CA SER A 102 -2.19 -2.40 -7.24
C SER A 102 -1.60 -1.15 -7.90
N PRO A 103 -0.29 -0.86 -7.73
CA PRO A 103 0.38 0.17 -8.50
C PRO A 103 0.42 -0.19 -9.99
N ILE A 104 0.34 0.83 -10.85
CA ILE A 104 0.45 0.66 -12.30
C ILE A 104 1.91 0.84 -12.69
N ILE A 105 2.57 -0.27 -13.03
CA ILE A 105 3.98 -0.28 -13.41
C ILE A 105 4.09 -0.21 -14.94
N ASN A 106 4.61 0.89 -15.45
CA ASN A 106 4.82 1.13 -16.88
C ASN A 106 6.21 0.62 -17.25
N LYS A 107 6.25 -0.65 -17.68
CA LYS A 107 7.48 -1.37 -17.99
C LYS A 107 8.16 -0.85 -19.26
N ILE A 108 9.48 -0.77 -19.20
CA ILE A 108 10.34 -0.49 -20.35
C ILE A 108 11.48 -1.52 -20.35
N PRO A 109 11.69 -2.27 -21.43
CA PRO A 109 10.83 -2.37 -22.62
C PRO A 109 9.46 -3.01 -22.31
N SER A 110 8.50 -2.91 -23.23
CA SER A 110 7.11 -3.35 -23.02
C SER A 110 6.97 -4.87 -22.85
N ASN A 111 7.97 -5.65 -23.24
CA ASN A 111 8.04 -7.10 -23.03
C ASN A 111 8.88 -7.50 -21.81
N ALA A 112 9.29 -6.55 -20.96
CA ALA A 112 10.03 -6.88 -19.75
C ALA A 112 9.25 -7.89 -18.87
N LEU A 113 9.97 -8.89 -18.35
CA LEU A 113 9.45 -9.95 -17.51
C LEU A 113 9.61 -9.62 -16.02
N TRP A 114 8.79 -10.27 -15.19
CA TRP A 114 8.81 -10.12 -13.72
C TRP A 114 8.58 -8.69 -13.25
N VAL A 115 7.60 -8.02 -13.84
CA VAL A 115 7.26 -6.62 -13.54
C VAL A 115 5.88 -6.49 -12.90
N SER A 116 5.41 -7.54 -12.22
CA SER A 116 4.14 -7.49 -11.48
C SER A 116 4.35 -6.72 -10.17
N PRO A 117 3.31 -6.16 -9.54
CA PRO A 117 3.46 -5.46 -8.26
C PRO A 117 4.17 -6.28 -7.17
N SER A 118 3.98 -7.60 -7.13
CA SER A 118 4.65 -8.54 -6.22
C SER A 118 6.16 -8.71 -6.50
N ASP A 119 6.64 -8.28 -7.66
CA ASP A 119 8.05 -8.35 -8.05
C ASP A 119 8.86 -7.13 -7.53
N PHE A 120 8.22 -6.28 -6.73
CA PHE A 120 8.82 -5.11 -6.12
C PHE A 120 8.68 -5.17 -4.60
N SER A 121 9.70 -4.64 -3.92
CA SER A 121 9.65 -4.30 -2.50
C SER A 121 9.34 -2.82 -2.34
N TYR A 122 8.47 -2.47 -1.39
CA TYR A 122 8.02 -1.10 -1.18
C TYR A 122 8.52 -0.58 0.16
N SER A 123 9.00 0.66 0.17
CA SER A 123 9.45 1.34 1.39
C SER A 123 8.88 2.75 1.47
N PHE A 124 8.49 3.14 2.69
CA PHE A 124 7.85 4.40 3.01
C PHE A 124 7.97 4.64 4.53
N ASN A 125 8.12 5.90 4.93
CA ASN A 125 8.35 6.28 6.33
C ASN A 125 7.06 6.79 7.02
N ASN A 126 5.93 6.12 6.83
CA ASN A 126 4.69 6.50 7.50
C ASN A 126 3.74 5.30 7.71
N THR A 127 2.76 5.50 8.59
CA THR A 127 1.71 4.52 8.92
C THR A 127 0.40 4.77 8.16
N ILE A 128 0.44 5.63 7.13
CA ILE A 128 -0.76 6.12 6.41
C ILE A 128 -1.11 5.18 5.27
N VAL A 129 -0.13 4.46 4.72
CA VAL A 129 -0.32 3.37 3.78
C VAL A 129 0.36 2.12 4.31
N SER A 130 -0.09 0.96 3.85
CA SER A 130 0.56 -0.32 4.07
C SER A 130 0.64 -1.11 2.76
N THR A 131 1.47 -2.14 2.74
CA THR A 131 1.61 -3.03 1.58
C THR A 131 1.47 -4.48 1.97
N ASN A 132 0.88 -5.29 1.09
CA ASN A 132 0.77 -6.74 1.26
C ASN A 132 1.78 -7.50 0.40
N ASN A 133 1.82 -8.83 0.54
CA ASN A 133 2.75 -9.71 -0.19
C ASN A 133 2.51 -9.75 -1.71
N LEU A 134 1.34 -9.26 -2.18
CA LEU A 134 1.03 -9.13 -3.61
C LEU A 134 1.53 -7.79 -4.18
N GLY A 135 2.16 -6.94 -3.36
CA GLY A 135 2.61 -5.60 -3.75
C GLY A 135 1.46 -4.60 -3.92
N GLN A 136 0.29 -4.88 -3.33
CA GLN A 136 -0.83 -3.94 -3.33
C GLN A 136 -0.67 -2.95 -2.18
N ILE A 137 -1.12 -1.72 -2.39
CA ILE A 137 -1.10 -0.63 -1.42
C ILE A 137 -2.51 -0.51 -0.80
N THR A 138 -2.59 -0.41 0.52
CA THR A 138 -3.84 -0.13 1.25
C THR A 138 -3.77 1.25 1.91
N GLY A 139 -4.84 2.04 1.77
CA GLY A 139 -4.97 3.32 2.47
C GLY A 139 -5.35 3.11 3.93
N GLY A 140 -4.58 3.62 4.88
CA GLY A 140 -4.82 3.42 6.32
C GLY A 140 -5.53 4.60 6.99
N LYS A 141 -5.05 5.83 6.80
CA LYS A 141 -5.62 7.04 7.42
C LYS A 141 -5.64 8.20 6.44
N ARG A 142 -6.49 9.21 6.70
CA ARG A 142 -6.32 10.50 6.03
C ARG A 142 -5.07 11.18 6.60
N LYS A 143 -4.24 11.76 5.74
CA LYS A 143 -3.20 12.67 6.19
C LYS A 143 -3.78 14.08 6.34
N ALA A 144 -3.31 14.84 7.32
CA ALA A 144 -3.48 16.28 7.30
C ALA A 144 -2.63 16.87 6.17
N LYS A 145 -3.27 17.59 5.25
CA LYS A 145 -2.68 18.33 4.11
C LYS A 145 -2.09 17.46 2.98
N ASN A 146 -2.17 18.02 1.76
CA ASN A 146 -1.70 17.61 0.42
C ASN A 146 -0.24 17.08 0.29
N GLU A 147 0.30 16.40 1.29
CA GLU A 147 1.55 15.66 1.16
C GLU A 147 1.26 14.30 0.54
N ALA A 148 1.47 14.24 -0.77
CA ALA A 148 1.64 12.99 -1.49
C ALA A 148 2.58 12.06 -0.70
N ILE A 149 2.10 10.86 -0.41
CA ILE A 149 2.95 9.84 0.20
C ILE A 149 3.89 9.35 -0.89
N VAL A 150 5.17 9.65 -0.73
CA VAL A 150 6.20 9.14 -1.64
C VAL A 150 6.54 7.72 -1.22
N ILE A 151 6.25 6.77 -2.11
CA ILE A 151 6.62 5.36 -1.96
C ILE A 151 7.81 5.09 -2.87
N THR A 152 8.84 4.43 -2.33
CA THR A 152 9.95 3.89 -3.12
C THR A 152 9.69 2.42 -3.40
N ALA A 153 9.53 2.06 -4.68
CA ALA A 153 9.45 0.69 -5.13
C ALA A 153 10.80 0.25 -5.71
N THR A 154 11.32 -0.87 -5.23
CA THR A 154 12.59 -1.46 -5.65
C THR A 154 12.32 -2.80 -6.30
N HIS A 155 12.73 -2.97 -7.55
CA HIS A 155 12.55 -4.21 -8.30
C HIS A 155 13.41 -5.32 -7.70
N ASN A 156 12.80 -6.45 -7.32
CA ASN A 156 13.46 -7.52 -6.58
C ASN A 156 14.56 -8.23 -7.39
N VAL A 157 14.44 -8.24 -8.72
CA VAL A 157 15.40 -8.94 -9.60
C VAL A 157 16.61 -8.07 -9.90
N THR A 158 16.42 -6.79 -10.24
CA THR A 158 17.51 -5.93 -10.72
C THR A 158 17.99 -4.89 -9.72
N GLY A 159 17.25 -4.69 -8.61
CA GLY A 159 17.57 -3.70 -7.58
C GLY A 159 17.33 -2.24 -7.98
N ILE A 160 16.85 -1.97 -9.20
CA ILE A 160 16.51 -0.60 -9.62
C ILE A 160 15.27 -0.10 -8.87
N SER A 161 15.25 1.20 -8.55
CA SER A 161 14.17 1.80 -7.77
C SER A 161 13.52 2.98 -8.48
N LYS A 162 12.22 3.18 -8.23
CA LYS A 162 11.46 4.37 -8.62
C LYS A 162 10.56 4.83 -7.49
N THR A 163 10.34 6.12 -7.44
CA THR A 163 9.39 6.74 -6.53
C THR A 163 8.10 7.09 -7.25
N PHE A 164 6.97 6.95 -6.57
CA PHE A 164 5.68 7.45 -7.03
C PHE A 164 4.87 7.98 -5.84
N SER A 165 3.85 8.78 -6.14
CA SER A 165 3.01 9.42 -5.14
C SER A 165 1.69 8.69 -4.95
N VAL A 166 1.29 8.53 -3.69
CA VAL A 166 -0.04 8.04 -3.29
C VAL A 166 -0.81 9.12 -2.54
N THR A 167 -2.02 9.39 -2.98
CA THR A 167 -2.99 10.26 -2.29
C THR A 167 -4.07 9.39 -1.65
N VAL A 168 -4.24 9.48 -0.33
CA VAL A 168 -5.29 8.77 0.40
C VAL A 168 -6.50 9.68 0.60
N LYS A 169 -7.65 9.30 0.05
CA LYS A 169 -8.92 10.05 0.09
C LYS A 169 -9.89 9.44 1.11
N SER A 170 -10.79 10.26 1.63
CA SER A 170 -11.92 9.75 2.41
C SER A 170 -13.04 9.27 1.48
N SER A 171 -13.54 8.05 1.68
CA SER A 171 -14.79 7.62 1.06
C SER A 171 -15.99 8.24 1.77
N MET A 172 -17.14 8.37 1.09
CA MET A 172 -18.36 8.89 1.70
C MET A 172 -18.80 8.09 2.92
N GLN A 173 -18.67 6.75 2.87
CA GLN A 173 -18.94 5.88 4.01
C GLN A 173 -18.02 6.18 5.20
N ASN A 174 -16.72 6.40 4.94
CA ASN A 174 -15.76 6.73 5.97
C ASN A 174 -16.09 8.08 6.64
N VAL A 175 -16.49 9.09 5.85
CA VAL A 175 -16.95 10.38 6.37
C VAL A 175 -18.14 10.20 7.30
N PHE A 176 -19.20 9.50 6.86
CA PHE A 176 -20.40 9.29 7.69
C PHE A 176 -20.13 8.48 8.96
N ASN A 177 -19.28 7.45 8.89
CA ASN A 177 -18.89 6.69 10.07
C ASN A 177 -18.21 7.59 11.12
N ASN A 178 -17.28 8.44 10.69
CA ASN A 178 -16.57 9.35 11.59
C ASN A 178 -17.48 10.47 12.14
N ILE A 179 -18.47 10.93 11.36
CA ILE A 179 -19.52 11.82 11.87
C ILE A 179 -20.33 11.12 12.96
N GLY A 180 -20.71 9.85 12.76
CA GLY A 180 -21.43 9.07 13.77
C GLY A 180 -20.64 8.94 15.09
N ILE A 181 -19.33 8.73 14.99
CA ILE A 181 -18.44 8.69 16.17
C ILE A 181 -18.40 10.07 16.84
N LEU A 182 -18.17 11.14 16.08
CA LEU A 182 -18.14 12.51 16.59
C LEU A 182 -19.46 12.90 17.26
N TYR A 183 -20.60 12.55 16.66
CA TYR A 183 -21.93 12.76 17.21
C TYR A 183 -22.13 12.04 18.55
N ASN A 184 -21.63 10.82 18.69
CA ASN A 184 -21.68 10.11 19.97
C ASN A 184 -20.82 10.78 21.04
N ILE A 185 -19.67 11.36 20.66
CA ILE A 185 -18.85 12.16 21.58
C ILE A 185 -19.61 13.42 22.00
N ALA A 186 -20.26 14.13 21.06
CA ALA A 186 -21.13 15.26 21.35
C ALA A 186 -22.27 14.88 22.30
N LYS A 187 -22.87 13.71 22.07
CA LYS A 187 -23.95 13.17 22.89
C LYS A 187 -23.56 13.00 24.36
N ASN A 188 -22.34 12.53 24.59
CA ASN A 188 -21.82 12.25 25.92
C ASN A 188 -21.21 13.48 26.61
N TYR A 189 -20.91 14.56 25.87
CA TYR A 189 -20.27 15.75 26.43
C TYR A 189 -21.24 16.55 27.30
N ASN A 190 -22.37 17.01 26.75
CA ASN A 190 -23.42 17.72 27.49
C ASN A 190 -24.71 17.95 26.70
N SER A 191 -25.01 17.17 25.66
CA SER A 191 -26.24 17.39 24.89
C SER A 191 -27.42 16.64 25.53
N SER A 192 -28.42 17.38 25.96
CA SER A 192 -29.69 16.85 26.44
C SER A 192 -30.60 16.42 25.29
N THR A 193 -30.33 16.90 24.07
CA THR A 193 -31.13 16.61 22.86
C THR A 193 -30.27 16.20 21.67
N SER A 194 -30.89 15.51 20.70
CA SER A 194 -30.25 15.21 19.42
C SER A 194 -29.87 16.48 18.63
N GLN A 195 -30.62 17.57 18.80
CA GLN A 195 -30.33 18.85 18.14
C GLN A 195 -29.03 19.46 18.69
N GLU A 196 -28.86 19.51 20.01
CA GLU A 196 -27.63 20.00 20.64
C GLU A 196 -26.40 19.17 20.24
N ALA A 197 -26.53 17.83 20.21
CA ALA A 197 -25.47 16.94 19.74
C ALA A 197 -25.10 17.22 18.27
N THR A 198 -26.11 17.48 17.44
CA THR A 198 -25.93 17.82 16.02
C THR A 198 -25.23 19.16 15.87
N LEU A 199 -25.62 20.19 16.64
CA LEU A 199 -24.97 21.49 16.64
C LEU A 199 -23.49 21.38 17.01
N LEU A 200 -23.16 20.72 18.12
CA LEU A 200 -21.78 20.49 18.55
C LEU A 200 -20.96 19.75 17.48
N THR A 201 -21.55 18.74 16.84
CA THR A 201 -20.92 17.98 15.76
C THR A 201 -20.57 18.88 14.58
N LEU A 202 -21.52 19.69 14.10
CA LEU A 202 -21.32 20.55 12.94
C LEU A 202 -20.37 21.72 13.25
N GLN A 203 -20.48 22.32 14.43
CA GLN A 203 -19.54 23.33 14.94
C GLN A 203 -18.12 22.77 14.97
N PHE A 204 -17.92 21.55 15.48
CA PHE A 204 -16.61 20.92 15.51
C PHE A 204 -16.02 20.71 14.11
N ILE A 205 -16.82 20.24 13.15
CA ILE A 205 -16.35 20.00 11.77
C ILE A 205 -15.89 21.31 11.11
N ARG A 206 -16.62 22.41 11.32
CA ARG A 206 -16.27 23.74 10.77
C ARG A 206 -15.30 24.56 11.65
N ARG A 207 -14.76 24.01 12.74
CA ARG A 207 -14.02 24.83 13.72
C ARG A 207 -12.78 25.51 13.16
N GLU A 208 -12.14 24.91 12.16
CA GLU A 208 -10.92 25.44 11.52
C GLU A 208 -11.23 26.28 10.26
N LYS A 209 -12.47 26.16 9.74
CA LYS A 209 -12.92 26.71 8.47
C LYS A 209 -14.39 27.06 8.58
N TYR A 210 -14.77 28.31 8.27
CA TYR A 210 -16.12 28.83 8.53
C TYR A 210 -16.37 29.10 10.03
N ASN A 211 -15.39 29.74 10.69
CA ASN A 211 -15.33 30.06 12.12
C ASN A 211 -15.12 31.57 12.39
N THR A 212 -15.49 32.43 11.43
CA THR A 212 -15.40 33.88 11.59
C THR A 212 -16.63 34.43 12.30
N ILE A 213 -16.58 35.69 12.75
CA ILE A 213 -17.70 36.34 13.44
C ILE A 213 -19.04 36.27 12.68
N ASN A 214 -18.99 36.31 11.34
CA ASN A 214 -20.19 36.16 10.51
C ASN A 214 -20.78 34.75 10.64
N TRP A 215 -19.93 33.73 10.67
CA TRP A 215 -20.35 32.35 10.89
C TRP A 215 -20.78 32.10 12.33
N ASP A 216 -20.12 32.72 13.30
CA ASP A 216 -20.54 32.63 14.70
C ASP A 216 -21.94 33.19 14.92
N THR A 217 -22.28 34.25 14.17
CA THR A 217 -23.61 34.88 14.21
C THR A 217 -24.70 33.95 13.67
N VAL A 218 -24.45 33.26 12.55
CA VAL A 218 -25.48 32.47 11.86
C VAL A 218 -25.47 30.98 12.20
N ALA A 219 -24.39 30.46 12.78
CA ALA A 219 -24.20 29.03 13.06
C ALA A 219 -23.73 28.73 14.50
N GLY A 220 -23.76 29.76 15.37
CA GLY A 220 -23.33 29.70 16.77
C GLY A 220 -21.81 29.74 16.96
N ASN A 221 -21.33 29.94 18.19
CA ASN A 221 -19.90 29.94 18.47
C ASN A 221 -19.31 28.52 18.46
N ILE A 222 -18.03 28.40 18.15
CA ILE A 222 -17.28 27.15 18.35
C ILE A 222 -17.12 26.86 19.86
N ASP A 223 -17.58 25.71 20.33
CA ASP A 223 -17.35 25.25 21.70
C ASP A 223 -15.93 24.67 21.85
N ASN A 224 -15.00 25.51 22.32
CA ASN A 224 -13.60 25.12 22.55
C ASN A 224 -13.42 24.02 23.63
N ASN A 225 -14.34 23.92 24.59
CA ASN A 225 -14.30 22.85 25.58
C ASN A 225 -14.69 21.51 24.93
N PHE A 226 -15.71 21.53 24.07
CA PHE A 226 -16.05 20.36 23.27
C PHE A 226 -14.91 19.95 22.34
N VAL A 227 -14.24 20.91 21.69
CA VAL A 227 -13.06 20.65 20.85
C VAL A 227 -11.97 19.90 21.64
N THR A 228 -11.70 20.36 22.87
CA THR A 228 -10.76 19.72 23.78
C THR A 228 -11.22 18.33 24.20
N THR A 229 -12.51 18.14 24.46
CA THR A 229 -13.11 16.82 24.77
C THR A 229 -12.92 15.84 23.62
N VAL A 230 -13.14 16.25 22.36
CA VAL A 230 -12.94 15.38 21.20
C VAL A 230 -11.47 14.96 21.08
N TYR A 231 -10.53 15.89 21.23
CA TYR A 231 -9.09 15.58 21.21
C TYR A 231 -8.71 14.53 22.27
N ASN A 232 -9.15 14.73 23.51
CA ASN A 232 -8.83 13.85 24.63
C ASN A 232 -9.53 12.49 24.53
N THR A 233 -10.72 12.44 23.95
CA THR A 233 -11.52 11.21 23.82
C THR A 233 -11.10 10.37 22.62
N ASN A 234 -10.83 11.03 21.49
CA ASN A 234 -10.50 10.37 20.23
C ASN A 234 -9.68 11.30 19.33
N SER A 235 -8.36 11.30 19.51
CA SER A 235 -7.42 12.11 18.72
C SER A 235 -7.49 11.84 17.23
N TYR A 236 -7.84 10.62 16.81
CA TYR A 236 -8.05 10.30 15.40
C TYR A 236 -9.23 11.08 14.80
N ILE A 237 -10.37 11.15 15.50
CA ILE A 237 -11.54 11.94 15.05
C ILE A 237 -11.21 13.43 15.04
N TYR A 238 -10.44 13.90 16.02
CA TYR A 238 -9.97 15.27 16.05
C TYR A 238 -9.17 15.61 14.79
N GLU A 239 -8.13 14.82 14.51
CA GLU A 239 -7.26 14.97 13.33
C GLU A 239 -8.04 14.81 12.02
N TYR A 240 -8.99 13.88 11.98
CA TYR A 240 -9.80 13.60 10.79
C TYR A 240 -10.62 14.83 10.36
N PHE A 241 -11.16 15.61 11.29
CA PHE A 241 -11.89 16.84 10.95
C PHE A 241 -11.05 18.11 11.12
N SER A 242 -9.72 18.02 11.27
CA SER A 242 -8.83 19.17 11.18
C SER A 242 -8.60 19.51 9.69
N VAL A 243 -9.25 20.57 9.22
CA VAL A 243 -9.29 21.00 7.81
C VAL A 243 -8.87 22.47 7.69
N SER A 244 -7.81 22.72 6.92
CA SER A 244 -7.20 24.05 6.73
C SER A 244 -7.50 24.67 5.36
N SER A 245 -7.97 23.86 4.41
CA SER A 245 -8.33 24.27 3.05
C SER A 245 -9.62 23.59 2.57
N ASP A 246 -10.27 24.17 1.58
CA ASP A 246 -11.52 23.64 0.99
C ASP A 246 -11.28 22.30 0.24
N SER A 247 -10.01 21.94 0.04
CA SER A 247 -9.58 20.67 -0.55
C SER A 247 -9.24 19.57 0.47
N ASP A 248 -9.28 19.87 1.77
CA ASP A 248 -8.79 18.94 2.81
C ASP A 248 -9.82 17.85 3.18
N LEU A 249 -11.12 18.13 3.01
CA LEU A 249 -12.20 17.16 3.16
C LEU A 249 -13.29 17.44 2.13
N TYR A 250 -13.23 16.70 1.04
CA TYR A 250 -14.24 16.74 -0.01
C TYR A 250 -14.81 15.35 -0.24
N ILE A 251 -16.04 15.31 -0.74
CA ILE A 251 -16.69 14.10 -1.22
C ILE A 251 -16.85 14.22 -2.73
N ILE A 252 -16.63 13.14 -3.46
CA ILE A 252 -16.93 13.08 -4.88
C ILE A 252 -18.34 12.52 -5.05
N ASP A 253 -19.20 13.26 -5.73
CA ASP A 253 -20.56 12.81 -6.04
C ASP A 253 -20.57 11.72 -7.15
N PRO A 254 -21.69 11.02 -7.40
CA PRO A 254 -21.75 9.99 -8.43
C PRO A 254 -21.47 10.48 -9.87
N SER A 255 -21.57 11.78 -10.13
CA SER A 255 -21.28 12.43 -11.42
C SER A 255 -19.84 12.92 -11.52
N GLY A 256 -19.02 12.75 -10.47
CA GLY A 256 -17.63 13.22 -10.40
C GLY A 256 -17.48 14.66 -9.89
N GLY A 257 -18.56 15.30 -9.45
CA GLY A 257 -18.52 16.63 -8.84
C GLY A 257 -17.88 16.62 -7.45
N ILE A 258 -17.16 17.69 -7.12
CA ILE A 258 -16.53 17.86 -5.81
C ILE A 258 -17.49 18.60 -4.88
N ILE A 259 -17.82 17.97 -3.76
CA ILE A 259 -18.60 18.57 -2.67
C ILE A 259 -17.62 19.04 -1.60
N ASP A 260 -17.55 20.35 -1.36
CA ASP A 260 -16.93 20.91 -0.16
C ASP A 260 -17.77 20.50 1.06
N PHE A 261 -17.30 19.46 1.73
CA PHE A 261 -18.04 18.85 2.83
C PHE A 261 -18.08 19.76 4.06
N VAL A 262 -17.01 20.52 4.28
CA VAL A 262 -16.88 21.41 5.44
C VAL A 262 -17.86 22.58 5.30
N HIS A 263 -17.98 23.14 4.09
CA HIS A 263 -18.95 24.20 3.80
C HIS A 263 -20.39 23.71 3.89
N LEU A 264 -20.67 22.49 3.42
CA LEU A 264 -21.97 21.86 3.59
C LEU A 264 -22.33 21.74 5.07
N CYS A 265 -21.40 21.28 5.91
CA CYS A 265 -21.60 21.22 7.36
C CYS A 265 -21.83 22.60 7.99
N ALA A 266 -21.10 23.63 7.57
CA ALA A 266 -21.30 25.00 8.06
C ALA A 266 -22.68 25.54 7.68
N THR A 267 -23.14 25.28 6.45
CA THR A 267 -24.47 25.68 5.97
C THR A 267 -25.57 24.96 6.76
N LEU A 268 -25.44 23.64 6.95
CA LEU A 268 -26.38 22.86 7.76
C LEU A 268 -26.40 23.32 9.22
N ASN A 269 -25.24 23.70 9.76
CA ASN A 269 -25.16 24.23 11.12
C ASN A 269 -26.00 25.49 11.26
N GLY A 270 -25.92 26.42 10.29
CA GLY A 270 -26.70 27.64 10.34
C GLY A 270 -28.21 27.39 10.26
N LEU A 271 -28.62 26.46 9.40
CA LEU A 271 -30.04 26.07 9.29
C LEU A 271 -30.62 25.47 10.59
N ILE A 272 -29.79 24.81 11.40
CA ILE A 272 -30.22 24.15 12.65
C ILE A 272 -30.06 25.08 13.87
N TYR A 273 -29.14 26.05 13.79
CA TYR A 273 -28.89 26.99 14.88
C TYR A 273 -30.04 27.99 15.06
N ASP A 274 -30.60 28.45 13.94
CA ASP A 274 -31.72 29.40 13.90
C ASP A 274 -33.12 28.73 13.95
N SER A 275 -33.20 27.42 14.20
CA SER A 275 -34.45 26.64 14.26
C SER A 275 -34.79 26.16 15.66
#